data_AF-A0A3M1B6U8-F1
#
_entry.id   AF-A0A3M1B6U8-F1
#
_cell.length_a   1.000
_cell.length_b   1.000
_cell.length_c   1.000
_cell.angle_alpha   90.00
_cell.angle_beta   90.00
_cell.angle_gamma   90.00
#
_symmetry.space_group_name_H-M   'P 1'
#
loop_
_entity.id
_entity.type
_entity.pdbx_description
1 polymer ?
#
loop_
_entity_poly.entity_id
_entity_poly.type
_entity_poly.pdbx_seq_one_letter_code
_entity_poly.pdbx_strand_id
1 'polypeptide(L)'
;MRRILGGGTGVMSAALWTCEVDRVVILPVFHFDWCSTLAVRQAFETLRPAAVAVEYPAVFEREVMRAVARMPKVSALCFGEASEEIILFEPVDPFVEGLRLAVAQGIPGRCVDGLHSYPRVFDAIPDPTVMERVGHRAFMSRLFELAPFVRFPQDDLRERTMAHHLQQLSQRVAGRILFLCGAAHVEGVRRALETPQPIPLLRRPKARLCHLDPSSLGEVMTTFPFATAVFEVWRDPPASEDEGQEGALPGGGEGGFPSGASGEEGAGGGCCEQSDWDAFRSFLNHATKASPLDPLRSLLDELPESSGAESAARFEDCAASEVEPAVPFRVIEGERRADLGTIARQAHRSIAERFRGSLVDLLCGFLVTVRRYFEETSGQEVSLHAQKMIARFARRYAWIGGHLYPDFYELLVAGRGCVSAHYCYRMWEIGTFYPWQEEGGDLETIRLRARDFSDRVRKVRMNPHGPLRPRRRMPLFLHQRDAAKRKRRPKVRFTSLSICSFEPEDLVVEACGRHLRSKGKKLLSEERRRVYPFETSLLDGIDIRETVRNWHTGRIYVQECRVVHGQADSVVVIFDEDHDERYPY
;
A
#
# COMPACT_ATOMS: atom_id res chain seq x y z
N MET A 1 -5.45 27.85 27.00
CA MET A 1 -4.92 28.97 26.19
C MET A 1 -4.59 28.42 24.81
N ARG A 2 -5.56 28.35 23.87
CA ARG A 2 -5.77 29.27 22.73
C ARG A 2 -4.50 29.66 21.94
N ARG A 3 -4.23 28.90 20.87
CA ARG A 3 -3.59 29.22 19.56
C ARG A 3 -3.12 27.84 19.05
N ILE A 4 -3.57 27.31 17.92
CA ILE A 4 -3.32 27.76 16.55
C ILE A 4 -4.58 27.50 15.71
N LEU A 5 -5.31 28.57 15.39
CA LEU A 5 -6.16 28.64 14.20
C LEU A 5 -5.44 29.58 13.25
N GLY A 6 -4.70 29.02 12.29
CA GLY A 6 -4.14 29.72 11.16
C GLY A 6 -4.87 29.26 9.91
N GLY A 7 -5.64 30.15 9.30
CA GLY A 7 -6.46 29.89 8.12
C GLY A 7 -5.66 29.28 6.97
N GLY A 8 -6.15 28.14 6.50
CA GLY A 8 -5.71 27.49 5.28
C GLY A 8 -6.87 26.64 4.80
N THR A 9 -7.29 26.85 3.55
CA THR A 9 -8.33 26.06 2.89
C THR A 9 -7.88 24.59 2.83
N GLY A 10 -8.37 23.78 3.76
CA GLY A 10 -8.05 22.36 3.88
C GLY A 10 -9.20 21.61 4.54
N VAL A 11 -10.13 21.16 3.69
CA VAL A 11 -11.17 20.12 3.83
C VAL A 11 -11.30 19.41 5.20
N MET A 12 -11.73 20.09 6.28
CA MET A 12 -12.39 19.48 7.46
C MET A 12 -13.37 20.46 8.15
N SER A 13 -13.98 21.36 7.36
CA SER A 13 -15.08 22.26 7.80
C SER A 13 -16.47 21.74 7.40
N ALA A 14 -16.56 20.55 6.80
CA ALA A 14 -17.84 19.98 6.39
C ALA A 14 -18.52 19.31 7.59
N ALA A 15 -19.83 19.46 7.72
CA ALA A 15 -20.62 18.79 8.75
C ALA A 15 -20.47 17.26 8.60
N LEU A 16 -20.22 16.55 9.70
CA LEU A 16 -20.17 15.08 9.72
C LEU A 16 -21.56 14.48 9.56
N TRP A 17 -21.68 13.26 9.01
CA TRP A 17 -22.93 12.52 9.08
C TRP A 17 -23.07 11.98 10.48
N THR A 18 -24.21 12.21 11.12
CA THR A 18 -24.53 11.69 12.44
C THR A 18 -26.01 11.39 12.51
N CYS A 19 -26.37 10.35 13.25
CA CYS A 19 -27.76 10.07 13.61
C CYS A 19 -27.90 10.21 15.13
N GLU A 20 -28.94 10.88 15.61
CA GLU A 20 -29.19 11.06 17.04
C GLU A 20 -30.47 10.34 17.45
N VAL A 21 -30.37 9.52 18.50
CA VAL A 21 -31.50 8.88 19.17
C VAL A 21 -31.40 9.21 20.65
N ASP A 22 -32.37 9.98 21.16
CA ASP A 22 -32.35 10.60 22.49
C ASP A 22 -31.07 11.42 22.77
N ARG A 23 -30.12 10.84 23.51
CA ARG A 23 -28.83 11.44 23.87
C ARG A 23 -27.66 10.74 23.19
N VAL A 24 -27.91 9.69 22.42
CA VAL A 24 -26.88 8.92 21.73
C VAL A 24 -26.70 9.49 20.33
N VAL A 25 -25.53 10.05 20.07
CA VAL A 25 -25.11 10.54 18.76
C VAL A 25 -24.24 9.47 18.11
N ILE A 26 -24.78 8.81 17.10
CA ILE A 26 -24.12 7.74 16.33
C ILE A 26 -23.28 8.38 15.23
N LEU A 27 -21.99 8.08 15.22
CA LEU A 27 -21.05 8.40 14.15
C LEU A 27 -20.63 7.10 13.45
N PRO A 28 -20.98 6.90 12.16
CA PRO A 28 -20.49 5.78 11.36
C PRO A 28 -18.99 5.89 11.15
N VAL A 29 -18.27 4.79 11.29
CA VAL A 29 -16.83 4.72 11.04
C VAL A 29 -16.46 3.38 10.41
N PHE A 30 -15.25 3.31 9.84
CA PHE A 30 -14.61 2.06 9.43
C PHE A 30 -13.40 1.77 10.32
N HIS A 31 -13.23 0.51 10.70
CA HIS A 31 -12.05 0.06 11.45
C HIS A 31 -10.76 0.38 10.71
N PHE A 32 -9.72 0.74 11.47
CA PHE A 32 -8.37 1.00 10.93
C PHE A 32 -8.32 2.03 9.80
N ASP A 33 -9.32 2.91 9.71
CA ASP A 33 -9.43 3.92 8.66
C ASP A 33 -8.98 5.30 9.14
N TRP A 34 -8.12 5.91 8.33
CA TRP A 34 -7.57 7.24 8.52
C TRP A 34 -8.65 8.32 8.56
N CYS A 35 -9.57 8.30 7.60
CA CYS A 35 -10.59 9.34 7.47
C CYS A 35 -11.59 9.29 8.62
N SER A 36 -11.99 8.09 9.01
CA SER A 36 -12.83 7.82 10.17
C SER A 36 -12.17 8.30 11.46
N THR A 37 -10.86 8.04 11.63
CA THR A 37 -10.10 8.51 12.80
C THR A 37 -10.12 10.04 12.93
N LEU A 38 -9.94 10.77 11.82
CA LEU A 38 -10.04 12.22 11.81
C LEU A 38 -11.48 12.72 12.04
N ALA A 39 -12.47 12.03 11.48
CA ALA A 39 -13.89 12.33 11.71
C ALA A 39 -14.27 12.21 13.19
N VAL A 40 -13.74 11.20 13.90
CA VAL A 40 -13.92 11.04 15.35
C VAL A 40 -13.39 12.25 16.12
N ARG A 41 -12.18 12.73 15.81
CA ARG A 41 -11.61 13.93 16.45
C ARG A 41 -12.49 15.16 16.20
N GLN A 42 -12.91 15.38 14.95
CA GLN A 42 -13.81 16.48 14.60
C GLN A 42 -15.16 16.36 15.35
N ALA A 43 -15.74 15.17 15.42
CA ALA A 43 -16.99 14.92 16.13
C ALA A 43 -16.86 15.20 17.63
N PHE A 44 -15.78 14.72 18.24
CA PHE A 44 -15.51 14.90 19.66
C PHE A 44 -15.36 16.38 20.03
N GLU A 45 -14.59 17.14 19.24
CA GLU A 45 -14.41 18.58 19.44
C GLU A 45 -15.73 19.37 19.28
N THR A 46 -16.54 18.98 18.29
CA THR A 46 -17.80 19.66 17.96
C THR A 46 -18.90 19.34 18.96
N LEU A 47 -19.05 18.06 19.32
CA LEU A 47 -20.16 17.57 20.13
C LEU A 47 -19.89 17.69 21.63
N ARG A 48 -18.60 17.70 22.03
CA ARG A 48 -18.14 17.67 23.44
C ARG A 48 -18.94 16.64 24.25
N PRO A 49 -18.83 15.35 23.90
CA PRO A 49 -19.65 14.32 24.51
C PRO A 49 -19.33 14.18 26.00
N ALA A 50 -20.33 13.75 26.76
CA ALA A 50 -20.18 13.40 28.18
C ALA A 50 -19.69 11.95 28.37
N ALA A 51 -19.76 11.11 27.34
CA ALA A 51 -19.15 9.78 27.28
C ALA A 51 -18.92 9.35 25.83
N VAL A 52 -17.99 8.41 25.63
CA VAL A 52 -17.73 7.75 24.34
C VAL A 52 -18.08 6.27 24.46
N ALA A 53 -18.79 5.75 23.46
CA ALA A 53 -19.05 4.33 23.30
C ALA A 53 -18.44 3.84 21.99
N VAL A 54 -17.90 2.63 21.96
CA VAL A 54 -17.28 2.04 20.77
C VAL A 54 -17.71 0.60 20.54
N GLU A 55 -17.72 0.17 19.29
CA GLU A 55 -18.03 -1.20 18.86
C GLU A 55 -16.85 -2.15 19.08
N TYR A 56 -16.32 -2.18 20.30
CA TYR A 56 -15.50 -3.29 20.78
C TYR A 56 -16.33 -4.17 21.72
N PRO A 57 -16.02 -5.49 21.83
CA PRO A 57 -16.74 -6.38 22.71
C PRO A 57 -16.66 -5.95 24.18
N ALA A 58 -17.81 -5.73 24.82
CA ALA A 58 -17.91 -5.28 26.21
C ALA A 58 -17.18 -6.21 27.21
N VAL A 59 -17.10 -7.51 26.89
CA VAL A 59 -16.39 -8.52 27.70
C VAL A 59 -14.87 -8.27 27.80
N PHE A 60 -14.31 -7.52 26.86
CA PHE A 60 -12.89 -7.17 26.79
C PHE A 60 -12.60 -5.71 27.15
N GLU A 61 -13.57 -4.98 27.73
CA GLU A 61 -13.40 -3.56 28.06
C GLU A 61 -12.13 -3.31 28.89
N ARG A 62 -11.82 -4.18 29.86
CA ARG A 62 -10.61 -4.06 30.69
C ARG A 62 -9.34 -4.16 29.84
N GLU A 63 -9.27 -5.10 28.92
CA GLU A 63 -8.14 -5.33 28.04
C GLU A 63 -8.00 -4.22 27.00
N VAL A 64 -9.12 -3.75 26.42
CA VAL A 64 -9.16 -2.60 25.51
C VAL A 64 -8.63 -1.34 26.21
N MET A 65 -9.12 -1.02 27.41
CA MET A 65 -8.65 0.17 28.14
C MET A 65 -7.18 0.07 28.55
N ARG A 66 -6.67 -1.14 28.83
CA ARG A 66 -5.24 -1.37 29.04
C ARG A 66 -4.43 -1.14 27.76
N ALA A 67 -4.93 -1.53 26.59
CA ALA A 67 -4.29 -1.25 25.31
C ALA A 67 -4.27 0.26 25.03
N VAL A 68 -5.41 0.95 25.22
CA VAL A 68 -5.53 2.41 25.08
C VAL A 68 -4.56 3.16 25.98
N ALA A 69 -4.40 2.73 27.24
CA ALA A 69 -3.47 3.33 28.19
C ALA A 69 -1.99 3.16 27.80
N ARG A 70 -1.66 2.14 26.99
CA ARG A 70 -0.31 1.87 26.47
C ARG A 70 -0.01 2.59 25.17
N MET A 71 -1.00 3.24 24.56
CA MET A 71 -0.81 4.00 23.32
C MET A 71 0.32 5.03 23.53
N PRO A 72 1.21 5.17 22.55
CA PRO A 72 1.07 4.71 21.16
C PRO A 72 1.62 3.30 20.86
N LYS A 73 1.97 2.48 21.87
CA LYS A 73 2.44 1.11 21.64
C LYS A 73 1.33 0.22 21.08
N VAL A 74 1.61 -0.44 19.95
CA VAL A 74 0.67 -1.35 19.28
C VAL A 74 0.52 -2.63 20.11
N SER A 75 -0.74 -3.03 20.32
CA SER A 75 -1.12 -4.17 21.15
C SER A 75 -2.00 -5.15 20.37
N ALA A 76 -1.95 -6.43 20.71
CA ALA A 76 -2.83 -7.45 20.15
C ALA A 76 -3.55 -8.18 21.28
N LEU A 77 -4.87 -8.34 21.20
CA LEU A 77 -5.65 -9.17 22.09
C LEU A 77 -5.91 -10.52 21.43
N CYS A 78 -5.34 -11.58 22.01
CA CYS A 78 -5.54 -12.95 21.57
C CYS A 78 -6.60 -13.62 22.45
N PHE A 79 -7.60 -14.26 21.85
CA PHE A 79 -8.67 -14.94 22.58
C PHE A 79 -9.22 -16.14 21.80
N GLY A 80 -9.98 -17.00 22.48
CA GLY A 80 -10.54 -18.23 21.90
C GLY A 80 -9.72 -19.49 22.24
N GLU A 81 -10.33 -20.66 22.06
CA GLU A 81 -9.72 -21.96 22.43
C GLU A 81 -9.40 -22.87 21.23
N ALA A 82 -10.15 -22.79 20.12
CA ALA A 82 -9.99 -23.66 18.95
C ALA A 82 -9.24 -23.00 17.77
N SER A 83 -9.46 -21.69 17.58
CA SER A 83 -8.71 -20.83 16.68
C SER A 83 -8.44 -19.52 17.43
N GLU A 84 -7.18 -19.15 17.63
CA GLU A 84 -6.87 -17.87 18.26
C GLU A 84 -7.39 -16.73 17.36
N GLU A 85 -8.39 -16.02 17.85
CA GLU A 85 -8.86 -14.77 17.27
C GLU A 85 -8.02 -13.61 17.80
N ILE A 86 -7.80 -12.60 16.96
CA ILE A 86 -6.92 -11.48 17.25
C ILE A 86 -7.65 -10.17 16.98
N ILE A 87 -7.68 -9.29 17.97
CA ILE A 87 -8.01 -7.87 17.79
C ILE A 87 -6.72 -7.05 17.91
N LEU A 88 -6.37 -6.33 16.86
CA LEU A 88 -5.27 -5.37 16.88
C LEU A 88 -5.76 -4.02 17.41
N PHE A 89 -4.92 -3.39 18.24
CA PHE A 89 -5.11 -2.02 18.68
C PHE A 89 -3.94 -1.18 18.17
N GLU A 90 -4.23 -0.33 17.18
CA GLU A 90 -3.28 0.60 16.59
C GLU A 90 -3.76 2.06 16.76
N PRO A 91 -2.86 3.05 16.70
CA PRO A 91 -3.23 4.44 16.96
C PRO A 91 -4.19 5.07 15.93
N VAL A 92 -4.07 4.68 14.65
CA VAL A 92 -4.98 5.12 13.58
C VAL A 92 -6.15 4.14 13.46
N ASP A 93 -6.94 4.08 14.52
CA ASP A 93 -8.24 3.41 14.53
C ASP A 93 -9.26 4.32 15.21
N PRO A 94 -10.46 4.54 14.63
CA PRO A 94 -11.43 5.48 15.17
C PRO A 94 -11.90 5.10 16.58
N PHE A 95 -12.00 3.81 16.91
CA PHE A 95 -12.43 3.38 18.24
C PHE A 95 -11.34 3.61 19.28
N VAL A 96 -10.09 3.25 18.96
CA VAL A 96 -8.94 3.56 19.80
C VAL A 96 -8.85 5.06 20.05
N GLU A 97 -8.92 5.87 19.00
CA GLU A 97 -8.81 7.32 19.14
C GLU A 97 -9.98 7.93 19.93
N GLY A 98 -11.21 7.44 19.72
CA GLY A 98 -12.36 7.83 20.52
C GLY A 98 -12.17 7.56 22.02
N LEU A 99 -11.65 6.38 22.37
CA LEU A 99 -11.33 6.03 23.75
C LEU A 99 -10.17 6.85 24.31
N ARG A 100 -9.13 7.15 23.51
CA ARG A 100 -8.01 8.02 23.93
C ARG A 100 -8.49 9.43 24.25
N LEU A 101 -9.39 9.99 23.43
CA LEU A 101 -10.00 11.30 23.67
C LEU A 101 -10.85 11.29 24.96
N ALA A 102 -11.60 10.21 25.19
CA ALA A 102 -12.37 10.05 26.42
C ALA A 102 -11.47 10.05 27.66
N VAL A 103 -10.38 9.27 27.64
CA VAL A 103 -9.37 9.22 28.72
C VAL A 103 -8.74 10.59 28.93
N ALA A 104 -8.33 11.28 27.85
CA ALA A 104 -7.69 12.59 27.93
C ALA A 104 -8.60 13.67 28.56
N GLN A 105 -9.92 13.57 28.37
CA GLN A 105 -10.89 14.48 28.99
C GLN A 105 -11.45 13.99 30.33
N GLY A 106 -11.04 12.81 30.80
CA GLY A 106 -11.56 12.22 32.04
C GLY A 106 -13.05 11.85 31.98
N ILE A 107 -13.59 11.57 30.80
CA ILE A 107 -14.98 11.13 30.60
C ILE A 107 -15.06 9.60 30.39
N PRO A 108 -16.21 8.95 30.66
CA PRO A 108 -16.34 7.51 30.45
C PRO A 108 -16.16 7.10 28.98
N GLY A 109 -15.25 6.16 28.73
CA GLY A 109 -15.15 5.39 27.48
C GLY A 109 -15.64 3.96 27.72
N ARG A 110 -16.57 3.45 26.90
CA ARG A 110 -17.19 2.12 27.08
C ARG A 110 -17.16 1.27 25.81
N CYS A 111 -16.93 -0.02 25.97
CA CYS A 111 -17.10 -1.03 24.92
C CYS A 111 -18.54 -1.55 24.99
N VAL A 112 -19.29 -1.46 23.88
CA VAL A 112 -20.74 -1.75 23.90
C VAL A 112 -21.15 -2.98 23.10
N ASP A 113 -20.25 -3.61 22.36
CA ASP A 113 -20.62 -4.70 21.46
C ASP A 113 -20.64 -6.08 22.14
N GLY A 114 -21.32 -7.04 21.51
CA GLY A 114 -21.30 -8.46 21.85
C GLY A 114 -20.19 -9.23 21.12
N LEU A 115 -19.69 -10.30 21.74
CA LEU A 115 -18.68 -11.16 21.10
C LEU A 115 -19.35 -12.36 20.41
N HIS A 116 -19.29 -12.41 19.07
CA HIS A 116 -19.83 -13.52 18.27
C HIS A 116 -18.85 -13.95 17.18
N SER A 117 -18.83 -15.24 16.87
CA SER A 117 -18.11 -15.76 15.71
C SER A 117 -18.79 -15.24 14.45
N TYR A 118 -18.03 -14.55 13.61
CA TYR A 118 -18.52 -13.97 12.36
C TYR A 118 -17.78 -14.59 11.17
N PRO A 119 -18.47 -14.84 10.05
CA PRO A 119 -17.78 -15.28 8.83
C PRO A 119 -16.84 -14.17 8.34
N ARG A 120 -15.69 -14.54 7.77
CA ARG A 120 -14.83 -13.57 7.07
C ARG A 120 -15.48 -13.27 5.73
N VAL A 121 -16.01 -12.06 5.59
CA VAL A 121 -16.74 -11.61 4.39
C VAL A 121 -16.16 -10.30 3.93
N PHE A 122 -16.15 -10.10 2.61
CA PHE A 122 -15.75 -8.84 2.00
C PHE A 122 -17.01 -8.02 1.73
N ASP A 123 -17.16 -6.89 2.43
CA ASP A 123 -18.17 -5.91 2.09
C ASP A 123 -17.70 -5.12 0.86
N ALA A 124 -18.54 -5.05 -0.18
CA ALA A 124 -18.26 -4.30 -1.40
C ALA A 124 -18.46 -2.78 -1.18
N ILE A 125 -17.75 -2.21 -0.20
CA ILE A 125 -17.77 -0.79 0.10
C ILE A 125 -16.75 -0.03 -0.76
N PRO A 126 -17.05 1.22 -1.18
CA PRO A 126 -16.06 2.10 -1.79
C PRO A 126 -14.89 2.38 -0.84
N ASP A 127 -13.71 2.66 -1.39
CA ASP A 127 -12.53 3.06 -0.62
C ASP A 127 -12.85 4.24 0.33
N PRO A 128 -12.75 4.05 1.66
CA PRO A 128 -13.00 5.10 2.65
C PRO A 128 -12.15 6.36 2.46
N THR A 129 -10.96 6.25 1.86
CA THR A 129 -10.08 7.41 1.67
C THR A 129 -10.66 8.48 0.73
N VAL A 130 -11.71 8.15 -0.02
CA VAL A 130 -12.51 9.10 -0.80
C VAL A 130 -13.10 10.21 0.08
N MET A 131 -13.33 9.95 1.38
CA MET A 131 -13.81 10.94 2.35
C MET A 131 -12.94 12.19 2.43
N GLU A 132 -11.63 12.10 2.17
CA GLU A 132 -10.74 13.27 2.13
C GLU A 132 -11.15 14.29 1.05
N ARG A 133 -11.87 13.86 0.02
CA ARG A 133 -12.27 14.70 -1.11
C ARG A 133 -13.71 15.15 -1.01
N VAL A 134 -14.62 14.21 -0.79
CA VAL A 134 -16.07 14.47 -0.82
C VAL A 134 -16.60 14.89 0.56
N GLY A 135 -15.82 14.67 1.61
CA GLY A 135 -16.23 14.87 2.99
C GLY A 135 -17.03 13.69 3.53
N HIS A 136 -16.86 13.44 4.83
CA HIS A 136 -17.50 12.32 5.53
C HIS A 136 -19.02 12.27 5.31
N ARG A 137 -19.72 13.41 5.37
CA ARG A 137 -21.18 13.41 5.22
C ARG A 137 -21.68 12.96 3.86
N ALA A 138 -21.08 13.48 2.79
CA ALA A 138 -21.48 13.11 1.44
C ALA A 138 -21.22 11.62 1.18
N PHE A 139 -20.06 11.13 1.63
CA PHE A 139 -19.70 9.72 1.54
C PHE A 139 -20.72 8.82 2.26
N MET A 140 -20.98 9.09 3.54
CA MET A 140 -21.88 8.26 4.35
C MET A 140 -23.32 8.32 3.87
N SER A 141 -23.82 9.51 3.48
CA SER A 141 -25.15 9.63 2.87
C SER A 141 -25.29 8.71 1.67
N ARG A 142 -24.30 8.72 0.75
CA ARG A 142 -24.37 7.88 -0.44
C ARG A 142 -24.21 6.40 -0.14
N LEU A 143 -23.35 6.06 0.82
CA LEU A 143 -23.17 4.68 1.26
C LEU A 143 -24.47 4.09 1.82
N PHE A 144 -25.19 4.84 2.65
CA PHE A 144 -26.47 4.39 3.21
C PHE A 144 -27.61 4.34 2.18
N GLU A 145 -27.60 5.19 1.16
CA GLU A 145 -28.52 5.07 0.02
C GLU A 145 -28.30 3.79 -0.79
N LEU A 146 -27.04 3.38 -0.96
CA LEU A 146 -26.68 2.14 -1.67
C LEU A 146 -26.89 0.89 -0.80
N ALA A 147 -26.77 1.02 0.52
CA ALA A 147 -26.87 -0.05 1.51
C ALA A 147 -26.15 -1.35 1.11
N PRO A 148 -24.84 -1.31 0.80
CA PRO A 148 -24.10 -2.47 0.26
C PRO A 148 -23.78 -3.57 1.29
N PHE A 149 -24.26 -3.44 2.53
CA PHE A 149 -23.84 -4.29 3.65
C PHE A 149 -24.54 -5.64 3.63
N VAL A 150 -23.75 -6.71 3.74
CA VAL A 150 -24.29 -8.07 3.88
C VAL A 150 -24.77 -8.27 5.32
N ARG A 151 -26.01 -8.74 5.48
CA ARG A 151 -26.62 -9.00 6.79
C ARG A 151 -26.47 -10.46 7.21
N PHE A 152 -26.10 -10.67 8.46
CA PHE A 152 -26.00 -11.98 9.09
C PHE A 152 -26.93 -12.08 10.31
N PRO A 153 -27.42 -13.27 10.68
CA PRO A 153 -28.26 -13.46 11.87
C PRO A 153 -27.61 -12.93 13.18
N GLN A 154 -26.28 -12.91 13.24
CA GLN A 154 -25.50 -12.41 14.37
C GLN A 154 -25.64 -10.89 14.53
N ASP A 155 -25.95 -10.13 13.47
CA ASP A 155 -26.02 -8.67 13.50
C ASP A 155 -27.13 -8.19 14.42
N ASP A 156 -28.32 -8.80 14.32
CA ASP A 156 -29.46 -8.45 15.16
C ASP A 156 -29.13 -8.59 16.66
N LEU A 157 -28.35 -9.62 17.01
CA LEU A 157 -27.94 -9.85 18.39
C LEU A 157 -26.89 -8.84 18.85
N ARG A 158 -25.90 -8.51 18.00
CA ARG A 158 -24.89 -7.46 18.28
C ARG A 158 -25.55 -6.10 18.45
N GLU A 159 -26.45 -5.74 17.55
CA GLU A 159 -27.14 -4.44 17.55
C GLU A 159 -28.02 -4.24 18.77
N ARG A 160 -28.76 -5.28 19.18
CA ARG A 160 -29.53 -5.26 20.43
C ARG A 160 -28.62 -5.20 21.66
N THR A 161 -27.48 -5.87 21.63
CA THR A 161 -26.46 -5.81 22.69
C THR A 161 -25.88 -4.40 22.83
N MET A 162 -25.49 -3.79 21.71
CA MET A 162 -25.02 -2.40 21.66
C MET A 162 -26.08 -1.43 22.18
N ALA A 163 -27.32 -1.54 21.70
CA ALA A 163 -28.42 -0.71 22.15
C ALA A 163 -28.70 -0.87 23.66
N HIS A 164 -28.64 -2.09 24.20
CA HIS A 164 -28.78 -2.33 25.65
C HIS A 164 -27.71 -1.57 26.46
N HIS A 165 -26.43 -1.71 26.10
CA HIS A 165 -25.35 -1.04 26.81
C HIS A 165 -25.42 0.49 26.67
N LEU A 166 -25.81 1.00 25.50
CA LEU A 166 -26.03 2.43 25.27
C LEU A 166 -27.17 2.98 26.13
N GLN A 167 -28.28 2.25 26.25
CA GLN A 167 -29.39 2.60 27.15
C GLN A 167 -28.94 2.66 28.61
N GLN A 168 -28.15 1.68 29.08
CA GLN A 168 -27.57 1.70 30.43
C GLN A 168 -26.62 2.88 30.65
N LEU A 169 -25.79 3.20 29.65
CA LEU A 169 -24.86 4.33 29.73
C LEU A 169 -25.61 5.66 29.79
N SER A 170 -26.67 5.81 28.98
CA SER A 170 -27.54 7.01 28.96
C SER A 170 -28.21 7.29 30.30
N GLN A 171 -28.51 6.25 31.09
CA GLN A 171 -29.03 6.39 32.44
C GLN A 171 -27.98 6.87 33.46
N ARG A 172 -26.70 6.64 33.20
CA ARG A 172 -25.59 6.95 34.13
C ARG A 172 -24.93 8.30 33.86
N VAL A 173 -25.10 8.86 32.67
CA VAL A 173 -24.40 10.06 32.23
C VAL A 173 -25.39 11.17 31.86
N ALA A 174 -25.16 12.36 32.41
CA ALA A 174 -25.92 13.55 32.05
C ALA A 174 -25.24 14.27 30.87
N GLY A 175 -25.61 13.91 29.64
CA GLY A 175 -25.12 14.58 28.42
C GLY A 175 -25.20 13.69 27.19
N ARG A 176 -24.64 14.18 26.08
CA ARG A 176 -24.58 13.41 24.83
C ARG A 176 -23.55 12.30 24.94
N ILE A 177 -23.86 11.13 24.41
CA ILE A 177 -22.95 10.01 24.24
C ILE A 177 -22.54 9.98 22.78
N LEU A 178 -21.24 10.08 22.49
CA LEU A 178 -20.73 9.84 21.15
C LEU A 178 -20.52 8.34 20.98
N PHE A 179 -21.35 7.70 20.15
CA PHE A 179 -21.23 6.28 19.83
C PHE A 179 -20.56 6.11 18.47
N LEU A 180 -19.39 5.48 18.47
CA LEU A 180 -18.64 5.12 17.27
C LEU A 180 -19.08 3.73 16.83
N CYS A 181 -19.70 3.65 15.66
CA CYS A 181 -20.39 2.46 15.17
C CYS A 181 -19.88 2.12 13.76
N GLY A 182 -19.59 0.84 13.51
CA GLY A 182 -19.35 0.34 12.16
C GLY A 182 -20.54 0.68 11.26
N ALA A 183 -20.27 1.21 10.07
CA ALA A 183 -21.32 1.71 9.18
C ALA A 183 -22.44 0.69 8.93
N ALA A 184 -22.11 -0.61 8.84
CA ALA A 184 -23.07 -1.70 8.64
C ALA A 184 -24.13 -1.83 9.75
N HIS A 185 -23.82 -1.42 10.98
CA HIS A 185 -24.68 -1.60 12.16
C HIS A 185 -25.49 -0.37 12.53
N VAL A 186 -25.23 0.78 11.91
CA VAL A 186 -25.85 2.06 12.31
C VAL A 186 -27.36 2.01 12.31
N GLU A 187 -27.97 1.53 11.23
CA GLU A 187 -29.42 1.49 11.10
C GLU A 187 -30.05 0.46 12.06
N GLY A 188 -29.39 -0.69 12.26
CA GLY A 188 -29.84 -1.71 13.19
C GLY A 188 -29.81 -1.25 14.65
N VAL A 189 -28.71 -0.63 15.08
CA VAL A 189 -28.61 -0.04 16.43
C VAL A 189 -29.61 1.09 16.60
N ARG A 190 -29.77 1.97 15.60
CA ARG A 190 -30.74 3.08 15.64
C ARG A 190 -32.15 2.58 15.94
N ARG A 191 -32.60 1.53 15.23
CA ARG A 191 -33.91 0.89 15.48
C ARG A 191 -33.97 0.23 16.85
N ALA A 192 -32.91 -0.50 17.25
CA ALA A 192 -32.88 -1.17 18.54
C ALA A 192 -32.92 -0.19 19.73
N LEU A 193 -32.41 1.04 19.58
CA LEU A 193 -32.48 2.06 20.62
C LEU A 193 -33.91 2.56 20.89
N GLU A 194 -34.84 2.44 19.94
CA GLU A 194 -36.24 2.92 20.07
C GLU A 194 -37.04 2.16 21.14
N THR A 195 -36.58 0.95 21.52
CA THR A 195 -37.25 0.12 22.53
C THR A 195 -36.26 -0.40 23.57
N PRO A 196 -36.66 -0.57 24.84
CA PRO A 196 -35.80 -1.17 25.86
C PRO A 196 -35.30 -2.55 25.45
N GLN A 197 -33.98 -2.74 25.46
CA GLN A 197 -33.36 -4.01 25.08
C GLN A 197 -33.15 -4.93 26.29
N PRO A 198 -33.34 -6.26 26.13
CA PRO A 198 -33.09 -7.22 27.20
C PRO A 198 -31.59 -7.30 27.55
N ILE A 199 -31.29 -7.82 28.73
CA ILE A 199 -29.90 -8.02 29.17
C ILE A 199 -29.23 -9.06 28.26
N PRO A 200 -28.09 -8.74 27.62
CA PRO A 200 -27.39 -9.65 26.73
C PRO A 200 -26.69 -10.77 27.51
N LEU A 201 -26.73 -11.99 26.98
CA LEU A 201 -25.98 -13.12 27.53
C LEU A 201 -24.56 -13.12 26.95
N LEU A 202 -23.64 -12.51 27.68
CA LEU A 202 -22.24 -12.42 27.26
C LEU A 202 -21.39 -13.53 27.90
N ARG A 203 -20.70 -14.31 27.07
CA ARG A 203 -19.66 -15.24 27.54
C ARG A 203 -18.31 -14.56 27.44
N ARG A 204 -17.52 -14.63 28.50
CA ARG A 204 -16.14 -14.14 28.51
C ARG A 204 -15.18 -15.29 28.23
N PRO A 205 -14.60 -15.40 27.02
CA PRO A 205 -13.55 -16.37 26.78
C PRO A 205 -12.27 -15.96 27.52
N LYS A 206 -11.33 -16.90 27.63
CA LYS A 206 -9.97 -16.57 28.02
C LYS A 206 -9.36 -15.66 26.96
N ALA A 207 -8.71 -14.59 27.42
CA ALA A 207 -8.07 -13.61 26.56
C ALA A 207 -6.77 -13.13 27.19
N ARG A 208 -5.82 -12.76 26.33
CA ARG A 208 -4.51 -12.28 26.71
C ARG A 208 -4.16 -11.07 25.86
N LEU A 209 -3.80 -9.98 26.53
CA LEU A 209 -3.28 -8.79 25.86
C LEU A 209 -1.75 -8.93 25.71
N CYS A 210 -1.28 -8.74 24.49
CA CYS A 210 0.10 -8.95 24.08
C CYS A 210 0.72 -7.65 23.55
N HIS A 211 2.03 -7.52 23.70
CA HIS A 211 2.83 -6.54 23.00
C HIS A 211 3.13 -7.05 21.58
N LEU A 212 2.92 -6.23 20.54
CA LEU A 212 3.23 -6.65 19.18
C LEU A 212 4.74 -6.51 18.92
N ASP A 213 5.39 -7.53 18.36
CA ASP A 213 6.80 -7.44 18.00
C ASP A 213 7.03 -6.37 16.90
N PRO A 214 8.07 -5.51 17.00
CA PRO A 214 8.35 -4.48 15.99
C PRO A 214 8.49 -5.02 14.56
N SER A 215 8.94 -6.26 14.39
CA SER A 215 9.08 -6.89 13.07
C SER A 215 7.73 -7.20 12.40
N SER A 216 6.63 -7.21 13.18
CA SER A 216 5.28 -7.44 12.68
C SER A 216 4.62 -6.17 12.12
N LEU A 217 5.01 -4.98 12.60
CA LEU A 217 4.32 -3.73 12.31
C LEU A 217 4.11 -3.47 10.82
N GLY A 218 5.15 -3.67 10.01
CA GLY A 218 5.11 -3.42 8.57
C GLY A 218 4.25 -4.41 7.77
N GLU A 219 3.85 -5.55 8.37
CA GLU A 219 3.02 -6.56 7.71
C GLU A 219 1.56 -6.54 8.15
N VAL A 220 1.28 -6.08 9.38
CA VAL A 220 -0.04 -6.26 10.02
C VAL A 220 -0.80 -4.97 10.29
N MET A 221 -0.12 -3.83 10.32
CA MET A 221 -0.80 -2.53 10.48
C MET A 221 -1.48 -2.13 9.18
N THR A 222 -2.68 -1.57 9.27
CA THR A 222 -3.42 -1.10 8.10
C THR A 222 -2.81 0.20 7.58
N THR A 223 -2.66 1.18 8.46
CA THR A 223 -1.89 2.38 8.17
C THR A 223 -0.42 2.11 8.51
N PHE A 224 0.44 2.08 7.48
CA PHE A 224 1.84 1.69 7.65
C PHE A 224 2.58 2.54 8.72
N PRO A 225 3.62 1.98 9.37
CA PRO A 225 4.12 2.52 10.63
C PRO A 225 4.60 3.97 10.58
N PHE A 226 5.25 4.39 9.49
CA PHE A 226 5.68 5.78 9.31
C PHE A 226 4.50 6.76 9.28
N ALA A 227 3.41 6.40 8.59
CA ALA A 227 2.22 7.24 8.55
C ALA A 227 1.56 7.36 9.92
N THR A 228 1.45 6.24 10.62
CA THR A 228 0.96 6.19 12.00
C THR A 228 1.87 7.00 12.95
N ALA A 229 3.18 7.00 12.74
CA ALA A 229 4.10 7.79 13.54
C ALA A 229 3.93 9.30 13.32
N VAL A 230 3.76 9.74 12.07
CA VAL A 230 3.45 11.14 11.74
C VAL A 230 2.15 11.57 12.41
N PHE A 231 1.10 10.72 12.36
CA PHE A 231 -0.16 10.98 13.04
C PHE A 231 0.04 11.17 14.54
N GLU A 232 0.81 10.30 15.20
CA GLU A 232 1.07 10.42 16.64
C GLU A 232 1.83 11.69 17.01
N VAL A 233 2.85 12.07 16.25
CA VAL A 233 3.58 13.33 16.47
C VAL A 233 2.67 14.54 16.24
N TRP A 234 1.76 14.49 15.28
CA TRP A 234 0.79 15.57 15.07
C TRP A 234 -0.26 15.62 16.18
N ARG A 235 -0.73 14.45 16.64
CA ARG A 235 -1.75 14.28 17.67
C ARG A 235 -1.27 14.82 19.02
N ASP A 236 -0.02 14.51 19.38
CA ASP A 236 0.62 14.89 20.63
C ASP A 236 2.07 15.31 20.34
N PRO A 237 2.29 16.57 19.91
CA PRO A 237 3.62 17.03 19.55
C PRO A 237 4.54 16.97 20.76
N PRO A 238 5.77 16.47 20.61
CA PRO A 238 6.75 16.51 21.69
C PRO A 238 6.94 17.96 22.13
N ALA A 239 7.11 18.17 23.44
CA ALA A 239 7.49 19.48 23.95
C ALA A 239 8.69 19.99 23.14
N SER A 240 8.64 21.25 22.69
CA SER A 240 9.80 21.89 22.06
C SER A 240 10.96 21.73 23.02
N GLU A 241 12.04 21.11 22.57
CA GLU A 241 13.32 21.20 23.27
C GLU A 241 13.65 22.70 23.34
N ASP A 242 13.38 23.32 24.49
CA ASP A 242 13.89 24.65 24.78
C ASP A 242 15.41 24.60 24.55
N GLU A 243 15.92 25.57 23.78
CA GLU A 243 17.35 25.83 23.65
C GLU A 243 17.94 26.00 25.07
N GLY A 244 18.53 24.95 25.61
CA GLY A 244 18.91 24.98 27.02
C GLY A 244 19.42 23.67 27.59
N GLN A 245 20.56 23.20 27.07
CA GLN A 245 21.69 22.72 27.88
C GLN A 245 22.79 22.23 26.94
N GLU A 246 23.66 23.16 26.53
CA GLU A 246 25.05 22.80 26.23
C GLU A 246 25.60 22.05 27.44
N GLY A 247 25.83 20.75 27.25
CA GLY A 247 26.63 19.96 28.18
C GLY A 247 28.02 20.59 28.25
N ALA A 248 28.32 21.20 29.39
CA ALA A 248 29.65 21.63 29.77
C ALA A 248 30.64 20.47 29.59
N LEU A 249 31.54 20.59 28.61
CA LEU A 249 32.76 19.79 28.55
C LEU A 249 33.81 20.46 29.46
N PRO A 250 34.57 19.69 30.25
CA PRO A 250 35.59 20.24 31.12
C PRO A 250 36.78 20.74 30.30
N GLY A 251 37.31 21.90 30.71
CA GLY A 251 38.38 22.59 30.01
C GLY A 251 39.72 21.86 29.98
N GLY A 252 40.54 22.25 29.00
CA GLY A 252 41.97 21.96 28.98
C GLY A 252 42.58 22.16 27.59
N GLY A 253 43.53 23.10 27.49
CA GLY A 253 44.58 23.06 26.46
C GLY A 253 44.62 24.24 25.50
N GLU A 254 45.32 25.29 25.91
CA GLU A 254 45.81 26.37 25.04
C GLU A 254 46.72 25.84 23.92
N GLY A 255 46.55 26.37 22.71
CA GLY A 255 47.43 26.12 21.57
C GLY A 255 46.99 26.93 20.36
N GLY A 256 47.61 28.11 20.18
CA GLY A 256 47.26 29.05 19.11
C GLY A 256 47.81 28.71 17.71
N PHE A 257 47.44 29.61 16.78
CA PHE A 257 47.86 29.82 15.37
C PHE A 257 46.80 29.48 14.29
N PRO A 258 46.79 30.19 13.15
CA PRO A 258 46.42 31.59 12.99
C PRO A 258 45.26 31.78 11.98
N SER A 259 44.71 32.99 11.98
CA SER A 259 43.75 33.52 11.02
C SER A 259 44.16 33.32 9.56
N GLY A 260 43.28 32.72 8.77
CA GLY A 260 43.38 32.65 7.30
C GLY A 260 41.97 32.54 6.71
N ALA A 261 41.60 33.55 5.93
CA ALA A 261 40.29 33.71 5.30
C ALA A 261 39.99 32.64 4.24
N SER A 262 38.74 32.16 4.18
CA SER A 262 37.98 31.92 2.95
C SER A 262 36.67 31.18 3.23
N GLY A 263 35.57 31.67 2.65
CA GLY A 263 34.45 30.82 2.24
C GLY A 263 33.21 30.91 3.12
N GLU A 264 32.38 31.93 2.88
CA GLU A 264 30.94 31.85 3.13
C GLU A 264 30.35 30.71 2.29
N GLU A 265 29.99 29.58 2.91
CA GLU A 265 28.92 28.70 2.42
C GLU A 265 28.18 28.13 3.64
N GLY A 266 27.19 28.89 4.11
CA GLY A 266 26.25 28.47 5.13
C GLY A 266 24.81 28.77 4.69
N ALA A 267 23.96 27.74 4.81
CA ALA A 267 22.49 27.80 4.77
C ALA A 267 21.80 28.05 3.41
N GLY A 268 21.53 26.94 2.69
CA GLY A 268 20.68 26.93 1.50
C GLY A 268 19.81 25.67 1.36
N GLY A 269 19.26 25.12 2.46
CA GLY A 269 18.47 23.87 2.44
C GLY A 269 16.95 24.04 2.34
N GLY A 270 16.39 25.22 2.61
CA GLY A 270 14.93 25.38 2.80
C GLY A 270 14.08 25.57 1.53
N CYS A 271 14.68 26.01 0.41
CA CYS A 271 13.91 26.46 -0.76
C CYS A 271 13.53 25.30 -1.72
N CYS A 272 14.37 24.26 -1.82
CA CYS A 272 14.11 23.13 -2.72
C CYS A 272 13.02 22.19 -2.17
N GLU A 273 12.94 22.04 -0.85
CA GLU A 273 11.98 21.14 -0.19
C GLU A 273 10.54 21.60 -0.48
N GLN A 274 10.22 22.86 -0.21
CA GLN A 274 8.86 23.37 -0.42
C GLN A 274 8.42 23.23 -1.89
N SER A 275 9.32 23.48 -2.84
CA SER A 275 9.03 23.34 -4.27
C SER A 275 8.77 21.90 -4.72
N ASP A 276 9.51 20.93 -4.15
CA ASP A 276 9.32 19.50 -4.43
C ASP A 276 8.00 19.02 -3.83
N TRP A 277 7.72 19.40 -2.59
CA TRP A 277 6.46 19.13 -1.89
C TRP A 277 5.23 19.64 -2.68
N ASP A 278 5.25 20.89 -3.11
CA ASP A 278 4.14 21.49 -3.87
C ASP A 278 3.98 20.84 -5.26
N ALA A 279 5.08 20.42 -5.89
CA ALA A 279 5.04 19.69 -7.16
C ALA A 279 4.42 18.28 -7.01
N PHE A 280 4.71 17.55 -5.93
CA PHE A 280 4.09 16.25 -5.65
C PHE A 280 2.63 16.38 -5.25
N ARG A 281 2.32 17.35 -4.38
CA ARG A 281 0.95 17.69 -4.02
C ARG A 281 0.14 18.00 -5.27
N SER A 282 0.68 18.82 -6.17
CA SER A 282 0.08 19.08 -7.47
C SER A 282 -0.10 17.80 -8.26
N PHE A 283 0.88 16.89 -8.38
CA PHE A 283 0.74 15.67 -9.18
C PHE A 283 -0.29 14.66 -8.65
N LEU A 284 -0.33 14.43 -7.33
CA LEU A 284 -1.36 13.60 -6.69
C LEU A 284 -2.74 14.26 -6.79
N ASN A 285 -2.82 15.60 -6.77
CA ASN A 285 -4.06 16.36 -6.96
C ASN A 285 -4.47 16.59 -8.43
N HIS A 286 -3.55 16.63 -9.40
CA HIS A 286 -3.82 17.12 -10.76
C HIS A 286 -4.61 16.10 -11.58
N ALA A 287 -4.44 14.81 -11.28
CA ALA A 287 -5.30 13.78 -11.84
C ALA A 287 -6.69 13.72 -11.22
N THR A 288 -6.99 14.51 -10.18
CA THR A 288 -8.37 14.65 -9.70
C THR A 288 -9.18 15.69 -10.47
N LYS A 289 -8.56 16.43 -11.40
CA LYS A 289 -9.28 17.24 -12.42
C LYS A 289 -9.71 16.38 -13.62
N ALA A 290 -8.97 15.33 -13.95
CA ALA A 290 -9.45 14.24 -14.80
C ALA A 290 -10.22 13.24 -13.91
N SER A 291 -11.36 13.72 -13.42
CA SER A 291 -12.38 13.11 -12.56
C SER A 291 -12.10 11.71 -11.96
N PRO A 292 -11.87 11.60 -10.63
CA PRO A 292 -12.02 10.38 -9.84
C PRO A 292 -13.50 10.03 -9.57
N LEU A 293 -14.43 10.81 -10.12
CA LEU A 293 -15.87 10.63 -9.95
C LEU A 293 -16.56 10.26 -11.26
N ASP A 294 -15.87 10.19 -12.40
CA ASP A 294 -16.52 9.83 -13.68
C ASP A 294 -16.76 8.33 -13.82
N PRO A 295 -15.87 7.42 -13.35
CA PRO A 295 -16.21 6.00 -13.29
C PRO A 295 -17.22 5.69 -12.19
N LEU A 296 -17.22 6.46 -11.09
CA LEU A 296 -18.26 6.36 -10.07
C LEU A 296 -19.58 6.90 -10.60
N ARG A 297 -19.61 8.04 -11.32
CA ARG A 297 -20.81 8.51 -12.04
C ARG A 297 -21.27 7.53 -13.10
N SER A 298 -20.38 6.94 -13.91
CA SER A 298 -20.80 5.96 -14.91
C SER A 298 -21.26 4.67 -14.25
N LEU A 299 -20.62 4.18 -13.17
CA LEU A 299 -21.15 3.07 -12.36
C LEU A 299 -22.50 3.43 -11.72
N LEU A 300 -22.70 4.69 -11.30
CA LEU A 300 -23.90 5.16 -10.62
C LEU A 300 -25.05 5.50 -11.59
N ASP A 301 -24.74 5.85 -12.85
CA ASP A 301 -25.70 6.11 -13.94
C ASP A 301 -26.04 4.81 -14.69
N GLU A 302 -25.19 3.78 -14.64
CA GLU A 302 -25.42 2.44 -15.22
C GLU A 302 -26.08 1.44 -14.26
N LEU A 303 -26.32 1.81 -13.00
CA LEU A 303 -27.13 1.00 -12.09
C LEU A 303 -28.61 1.14 -12.51
N PRO A 304 -29.28 0.05 -12.94
CA PRO A 304 -30.65 0.16 -13.44
C PRO A 304 -31.57 0.67 -12.35
N GLU A 305 -32.38 1.68 -12.69
CA GLU A 305 -33.50 2.12 -11.88
C GLU A 305 -34.38 0.90 -11.54
N SER A 306 -34.41 0.58 -10.24
CA SER A 306 -35.34 -0.34 -9.57
C SER A 306 -36.23 -1.19 -10.48
N SER A 307 -35.79 -2.40 -10.81
CA SER A 307 -36.72 -3.52 -10.97
C SER A 307 -36.07 -4.80 -10.44
N GLY A 308 -36.84 -5.53 -9.63
CA GLY A 308 -36.34 -6.46 -8.63
C GLY A 308 -35.67 -7.72 -9.16
N ALA A 309 -34.94 -8.37 -8.24
CA ALA A 309 -34.54 -9.78 -8.17
C ALA A 309 -33.77 -10.41 -9.35
N GLU A 310 -33.69 -9.82 -10.54
CA GLU A 310 -33.00 -10.40 -11.70
C GLU A 310 -31.62 -9.79 -11.99
N SER A 311 -31.27 -8.66 -11.36
CA SER A 311 -29.97 -7.98 -11.55
C SER A 311 -28.80 -8.65 -10.82
N ALA A 312 -29.05 -9.54 -9.87
CA ALA A 312 -28.01 -10.28 -9.16
C ALA A 312 -27.23 -11.25 -10.08
N ALA A 313 -27.86 -11.75 -11.15
CA ALA A 313 -27.25 -12.74 -12.04
C ALA A 313 -26.31 -12.15 -13.11
N ARG A 314 -26.36 -10.83 -13.36
CA ARG A 314 -25.50 -10.20 -14.41
C ARG A 314 -24.20 -9.61 -13.86
N PHE A 315 -24.06 -9.47 -12.55
CA PHE A 315 -22.79 -9.09 -11.90
C PHE A 315 -21.81 -10.26 -11.76
N GLU A 316 -22.23 -11.50 -12.05
CA GLU A 316 -21.35 -12.68 -11.99
C GLU A 316 -20.29 -12.70 -13.11
N ASP A 317 -20.56 -12.10 -14.28
CA ASP A 317 -19.65 -12.19 -15.43
C ASP A 317 -18.55 -11.09 -15.47
N CYS A 318 -18.76 -9.94 -14.82
CA CYS A 318 -17.70 -8.92 -14.64
C CYS A 318 -16.90 -9.09 -13.33
N ALA A 319 -17.37 -9.94 -12.42
CA ALA A 319 -16.65 -10.31 -11.19
C ALA A 319 -15.45 -11.26 -11.43
N ALA A 320 -15.18 -11.63 -12.69
CA ALA A 320 -14.08 -12.52 -13.06
C ALA A 320 -12.69 -11.86 -13.09
N SER A 321 -12.58 -10.53 -12.92
CA SER A 321 -11.34 -9.97 -12.37
C SER A 321 -11.53 -9.85 -10.87
N GLU A 322 -11.02 -10.82 -10.12
CA GLU A 322 -10.90 -10.72 -8.66
C GLU A 322 -10.18 -9.40 -8.35
N VAL A 323 -10.92 -8.35 -7.98
CA VAL A 323 -10.34 -7.16 -7.36
C VAL A 323 -9.91 -7.65 -5.99
N GLU A 324 -8.65 -8.10 -5.91
CA GLU A 324 -8.09 -8.57 -4.66
C GLU A 324 -8.13 -7.42 -3.64
N PRO A 325 -8.66 -7.65 -2.43
CA PRO A 325 -8.64 -6.65 -1.36
C PRO A 325 -7.20 -6.20 -1.07
N ALA A 326 -7.02 -5.15 -0.27
CA ALA A 326 -5.71 -4.78 0.26
C ALA A 326 -5.12 -5.98 1.02
N VAL A 327 -4.28 -6.76 0.33
CA VAL A 327 -3.72 -7.99 0.85
C VAL A 327 -2.49 -7.62 1.68
N PRO A 328 -2.40 -8.05 2.95
CA PRO A 328 -1.20 -7.79 3.75
C PRO A 328 0.01 -8.40 3.06
N PHE A 329 1.17 -7.75 3.19
CA PHE A 329 2.37 -8.16 2.46
C PHE A 329 3.50 -8.59 3.40
N ARG A 330 4.36 -9.49 2.89
CA ARG A 330 5.50 -10.04 3.63
C ARG A 330 6.83 -9.54 3.07
N VAL A 331 7.77 -9.25 3.97
CA VAL A 331 9.14 -8.84 3.65
C VAL A 331 10.08 -10.04 3.71
N ILE A 332 11.05 -10.08 2.80
CA ILE A 332 12.06 -11.15 2.73
C ILE A 332 13.44 -10.50 2.96
N GLU A 333 13.94 -10.63 4.20
CA GLU A 333 15.29 -10.27 4.70
C GLU A 333 15.70 -8.78 4.73
N GLY A 334 16.47 -8.41 5.76
CA GLY A 334 17.21 -7.13 5.85
C GLY A 334 17.52 -6.67 7.28
N GLU A 335 18.75 -6.19 7.53
CA GLU A 335 19.20 -5.64 8.81
C GLU A 335 19.11 -4.10 8.82
N ARG A 336 18.47 -3.51 9.86
CA ARG A 336 18.29 -2.06 9.98
C ARG A 336 19.59 -1.32 10.30
N ARG A 337 19.76 -0.10 9.77
CA ARG A 337 20.88 0.79 10.14
C ARG A 337 20.74 1.37 11.55
N ALA A 338 21.87 1.70 12.16
CA ALA A 338 21.96 2.31 13.49
C ALA A 338 21.50 3.78 13.55
N ASP A 339 21.68 4.56 12.48
CA ASP A 339 21.34 5.98 12.38
C ASP A 339 19.88 6.26 11.98
N LEU A 340 19.15 5.22 11.56
CA LEU A 340 17.76 5.29 11.10
C LEU A 340 16.84 6.05 12.08
N GLY A 341 17.03 5.81 13.39
CA GLY A 341 16.13 6.33 14.41
C GLY A 341 16.15 7.85 14.55
N THR A 342 17.28 8.51 14.25
CA THR A 342 17.37 9.98 14.30
C THR A 342 16.71 10.59 13.08
N ILE A 343 17.04 10.06 11.88
CA ILE A 343 16.52 10.55 10.60
C ILE A 343 15.00 10.42 10.53
N ALA A 344 14.47 9.25 10.89
CA ALA A 344 13.05 9.00 10.85
C ALA A 344 12.26 9.89 11.83
N ARG A 345 12.79 10.12 13.05
CA ARG A 345 12.16 11.03 14.03
C ARG A 345 12.13 12.48 13.54
N GLN A 346 13.22 12.95 12.94
CA GLN A 346 13.26 14.29 12.34
C GLN A 346 12.25 14.42 11.20
N ALA A 347 12.15 13.39 10.35
CA ALA A 347 11.17 13.35 9.28
C ALA A 347 9.73 13.37 9.80
N HIS A 348 9.41 12.55 10.82
CA HIS A 348 8.08 12.54 11.42
C HIS A 348 7.69 13.91 11.96
N ARG A 349 8.60 14.60 12.67
CA ARG A 349 8.38 15.96 13.20
C ARG A 349 8.15 16.99 12.09
N SER A 350 9.05 17.00 11.09
CA SER A 350 8.97 17.92 9.95
C SER A 350 7.67 17.76 9.14
N ILE A 351 7.21 16.53 8.93
CA ILE A 351 5.94 16.26 8.26
C ILE A 351 4.77 16.67 9.15
N ALA A 352 4.78 16.30 10.43
CA ALA A 352 3.70 16.61 11.38
C ALA A 352 3.44 18.12 11.53
N GLU A 353 4.46 18.97 11.48
CA GLU A 353 4.33 20.44 11.51
C GLU A 353 3.57 20.99 10.30
N ARG A 354 3.80 20.38 9.12
CA ARG A 354 3.17 20.74 7.84
C ARG A 354 1.86 20.02 7.61
N PHE A 355 1.61 18.95 8.37
CA PHE A 355 0.46 18.10 8.24
C PHE A 355 -0.84 18.85 8.60
N ARG A 356 -1.87 18.63 7.79
CA ARG A 356 -3.18 19.31 7.90
C ARG A 356 -4.34 18.30 7.86
N GLY A 357 -4.11 17.06 8.31
CA GLY A 357 -5.15 16.02 8.27
C GLY A 357 -5.29 15.31 6.92
N SER A 358 -4.38 15.52 5.96
CA SER A 358 -4.47 14.86 4.64
C SER A 358 -3.42 13.78 4.46
N LEU A 359 -3.88 12.56 4.17
CA LEU A 359 -3.06 11.41 3.81
C LEU A 359 -2.20 11.72 2.58
N VAL A 360 -2.68 12.53 1.63
CA VAL A 360 -1.88 12.99 0.49
C VAL A 360 -0.62 13.73 0.94
N ASP A 361 -0.77 14.65 1.89
CA ASP A 361 0.36 15.43 2.40
C ASP A 361 1.37 14.50 3.10
N LEU A 362 0.87 13.48 3.82
CA LEU A 362 1.70 12.46 4.44
C LEU A 362 2.47 11.64 3.41
N LEU A 363 1.79 11.12 2.38
CA LEU A 363 2.39 10.30 1.33
C LEU A 363 3.45 11.08 0.53
N CYS A 364 3.18 12.36 0.23
CA CYS A 364 4.16 13.27 -0.36
C CYS A 364 5.40 13.39 0.54
N GLY A 365 5.19 13.65 1.84
CA GLY A 365 6.28 13.79 2.80
C GLY A 365 7.11 12.53 2.93
N PHE A 366 6.46 11.38 2.92
CA PHE A 366 7.14 10.09 2.91
C PHE A 366 8.04 9.93 1.68
N LEU A 367 7.52 10.18 0.47
CA LEU A 367 8.30 10.04 -0.77
C LEU A 367 9.50 11.00 -0.84
N VAL A 368 9.35 12.23 -0.33
CA VAL A 368 10.45 13.19 -0.22
C VAL A 368 11.50 12.71 0.79
N THR A 369 11.06 12.22 1.95
CA THR A 369 11.95 11.70 3.00
C THR A 369 12.75 10.50 2.52
N VAL A 370 12.10 9.53 1.87
CA VAL A 370 12.76 8.32 1.35
C VAL A 370 13.84 8.66 0.34
N ARG A 371 13.58 9.64 -0.54
CA ARG A 371 14.56 10.09 -1.54
C ARG A 371 15.79 10.68 -0.88
N ARG A 372 15.61 11.61 0.07
CA ARG A 372 16.73 12.19 0.82
C ARG A 372 17.51 11.13 1.57
N TYR A 373 16.80 10.27 2.30
CA TYR A 373 17.40 9.17 3.04
C TYR A 373 18.22 8.25 2.12
N PHE A 374 17.71 7.94 0.93
CA PHE A 374 18.44 7.16 -0.05
C PHE A 374 19.66 7.91 -0.62
N GLU A 375 19.53 9.18 -0.98
CA GLU A 375 20.61 10.00 -1.53
C GLU A 375 21.76 10.16 -0.52
N GLU A 376 21.44 10.48 0.74
CA GLU A 376 22.39 10.61 1.85
C GLU A 376 23.09 9.27 2.16
N THR A 377 22.35 8.16 2.14
CA THR A 377 22.93 6.85 2.52
C THR A 377 23.65 6.12 1.40
N SER A 378 23.26 6.32 0.14
CA SER A 378 23.83 5.61 -1.01
C SER A 378 24.79 6.46 -1.84
N GLY A 379 24.76 7.79 -1.69
CA GLY A 379 25.45 8.74 -2.56
C GLY A 379 24.92 8.77 -4.00
N GLN A 380 23.80 8.09 -4.28
CA GLN A 380 23.17 8.05 -5.60
C GLN A 380 22.01 9.04 -5.64
N GLU A 381 22.07 9.98 -6.58
CA GLU A 381 20.98 10.92 -6.81
C GLU A 381 19.76 10.24 -7.42
N VAL A 382 18.58 10.59 -6.91
CA VAL A 382 17.30 10.16 -7.47
C VAL A 382 16.69 11.34 -8.20
N SER A 383 16.63 11.24 -9.53
CA SER A 383 16.07 12.31 -10.35
C SER A 383 14.61 12.62 -9.95
N LEU A 384 14.22 13.89 -10.06
CA LEU A 384 12.82 14.33 -9.89
C LEU A 384 11.87 13.60 -10.87
N HIS A 385 12.37 13.22 -12.04
CA HIS A 385 11.59 12.42 -12.99
C HIS A 385 11.27 11.03 -12.41
N ALA A 386 12.24 10.36 -11.78
CA ALA A 386 12.04 9.07 -11.16
C ALA A 386 11.02 9.17 -10.00
N GLN A 387 11.09 10.21 -9.16
CA GLN A 387 10.09 10.42 -8.11
C GLN A 387 8.67 10.66 -8.67
N LYS A 388 8.54 11.44 -9.74
CA LYS A 388 7.25 11.61 -10.44
C LYS A 388 6.73 10.30 -11.02
N MET A 389 7.62 9.44 -11.51
CA MET A 389 7.27 8.10 -11.99
C MET A 389 6.82 7.18 -10.85
N ILE A 390 7.46 7.22 -9.67
CA ILE A 390 7.01 6.49 -8.47
C ILE A 390 5.57 6.90 -8.12
N ALA A 391 5.30 8.20 -7.97
CA ALA A 391 3.98 8.69 -7.61
C ALA A 391 2.92 8.29 -8.66
N ARG A 392 3.27 8.37 -9.96
CA ARG A 392 2.39 7.95 -11.06
C ARG A 392 2.11 6.46 -11.05
N PHE A 393 3.15 5.65 -10.83
CA PHE A 393 3.05 4.20 -10.80
C PHE A 393 2.20 3.76 -9.61
N ALA A 394 2.53 4.21 -8.40
CA ALA A 394 1.82 3.88 -7.17
C ALA A 394 0.34 4.24 -7.28
N ARG A 395 0.02 5.46 -7.77
CA ARG A 395 -1.37 5.88 -7.98
C ARG A 395 -2.12 5.01 -8.99
N ARG A 396 -1.51 4.69 -10.14
CA ARG A 396 -2.15 3.82 -11.13
C ARG A 396 -2.33 2.41 -10.60
N TYR A 397 -1.41 1.95 -9.75
CA TYR A 397 -1.55 0.66 -9.11
C TYR A 397 -2.73 0.66 -8.14
N ALA A 398 -2.81 1.65 -7.24
CA ALA A 398 -3.96 1.86 -6.36
C ALA A 398 -5.29 1.85 -7.13
N TRP A 399 -5.34 2.56 -8.25
CA TRP A 399 -6.53 2.61 -9.12
C TRP A 399 -6.93 1.25 -9.70
N ILE A 400 -5.95 0.42 -10.10
CA ILE A 400 -6.23 -0.94 -10.56
C ILE A 400 -6.79 -1.79 -9.40
N GLY A 401 -6.36 -1.52 -8.17
CA GLY A 401 -6.87 -2.16 -6.95
C GLY A 401 -8.18 -1.56 -6.42
N GLY A 402 -8.79 -0.57 -7.08
CA GLY A 402 -10.01 0.08 -6.59
C GLY A 402 -9.80 1.10 -5.45
N HIS A 403 -8.55 1.50 -5.19
CA HIS A 403 -8.19 2.45 -4.16
C HIS A 403 -7.85 3.83 -4.74
N LEU A 404 -8.20 4.90 -4.02
CA LEU A 404 -7.87 6.28 -4.40
C LEU A 404 -6.40 6.59 -4.10
N TYR A 405 -5.88 6.11 -2.98
CA TYR A 405 -4.49 6.30 -2.56
C TYR A 405 -3.75 4.97 -2.44
N PRO A 406 -2.43 4.98 -2.72
CA PRO A 406 -1.64 3.77 -2.67
C PRO A 406 -1.39 3.30 -1.25
N ASP A 407 -1.48 1.99 -1.06
CA ASP A 407 -1.00 1.33 0.15
C ASP A 407 0.55 1.23 0.14
N PHE A 408 1.13 0.94 1.30
CA PHE A 408 2.56 0.79 1.48
C PHE A 408 3.18 -0.27 0.57
N TYR A 409 2.48 -1.38 0.33
CA TYR A 409 2.92 -2.37 -0.66
C TYR A 409 3.13 -1.75 -2.04
N GLU A 410 2.18 -0.95 -2.51
CA GLU A 410 2.18 -0.36 -3.85
C GLU A 410 3.27 0.71 -3.97
N LEU A 411 3.51 1.48 -2.89
CA LEU A 411 4.64 2.39 -2.78
C LEU A 411 5.97 1.66 -2.93
N LEU A 412 6.14 0.52 -2.23
CA LEU A 412 7.37 -0.28 -2.30
C LEU A 412 7.60 -0.84 -3.70
N VAL A 413 6.57 -1.38 -4.35
CA VAL A 413 6.66 -1.89 -5.72
C VAL A 413 6.98 -0.76 -6.70
N ALA A 414 6.37 0.42 -6.53
CA ALA A 414 6.66 1.60 -7.35
C ALA A 414 8.12 2.04 -7.19
N GLY A 415 8.62 2.15 -5.95
CA GLY A 415 10.02 2.47 -5.67
C GLY A 415 11.00 1.46 -6.29
N ARG A 416 10.66 0.16 -6.21
CA ARG A 416 11.45 -0.91 -6.83
C ARG A 416 11.50 -0.80 -8.35
N GLY A 417 10.35 -0.56 -8.97
CA GLY A 417 10.21 -0.52 -10.43
C GLY A 417 10.76 0.75 -11.07
N CYS A 418 10.67 1.89 -10.38
CA CYS A 418 11.10 3.18 -10.93
C CYS A 418 12.55 3.55 -10.59
N VAL A 419 13.11 3.03 -9.50
CA VAL A 419 14.48 3.36 -9.06
C VAL A 419 15.34 2.11 -8.98
N SER A 420 15.19 1.32 -7.92
CA SER A 420 15.96 0.08 -7.74
C SER A 420 15.41 -0.75 -6.57
N ALA A 421 15.84 -2.02 -6.49
CA ALA A 421 15.57 -2.87 -5.32
C ALA A 421 16.20 -2.33 -4.03
N HIS A 422 17.32 -1.59 -4.11
CA HIS A 422 17.94 -0.96 -2.94
C HIS A 422 17.14 0.28 -2.48
N TYR A 423 16.59 1.06 -3.41
CA TYR A 423 15.68 2.16 -3.08
C TYR A 423 14.41 1.65 -2.39
N CYS A 424 13.83 0.55 -2.90
CA CYS A 424 12.72 -0.16 -2.26
C CYS A 424 13.06 -0.60 -0.83
N TYR A 425 14.27 -1.12 -0.62
CA TYR A 425 14.75 -1.48 0.71
C TYR A 425 14.82 -0.28 1.67
N ARG A 426 15.37 0.87 1.23
CA ARG A 426 15.40 2.11 2.03
C ARG A 426 14.01 2.65 2.34
N MET A 427 13.10 2.54 1.38
CA MET A 427 11.69 2.88 1.57
C MET A 427 11.03 2.01 2.65
N TRP A 428 11.30 0.71 2.63
CA TRP A 428 10.81 -0.21 3.65
C TRP A 428 11.39 0.07 5.03
N GLU A 429 12.71 0.30 5.10
CA GLU A 429 13.43 0.54 6.33
C GLU A 429 12.86 1.74 7.10
N ILE A 430 12.65 2.88 6.40
CA ILE A 430 12.07 4.07 7.02
C ILE A 430 10.54 3.96 7.16
N GLY A 431 9.85 3.34 6.21
CA GLY A 431 8.39 3.16 6.24
C GLY A 431 7.90 2.28 7.40
N THR A 432 8.74 1.34 7.85
CA THR A 432 8.44 0.44 8.98
C THR A 432 9.07 0.89 10.30
N PHE A 433 9.70 2.06 10.33
CA PHE A 433 10.25 2.59 11.56
C PHE A 433 9.15 3.23 12.41
N TYR A 434 9.01 2.75 13.65
CA TYR A 434 8.03 3.24 14.61
C TYR A 434 8.70 3.51 15.96
N PRO A 435 8.85 4.79 16.39
CA PRO A 435 9.68 5.14 17.54
C PRO A 435 9.31 4.50 18.87
N TRP A 436 8.02 4.18 19.07
CA TRP A 436 7.49 3.75 20.37
C TRP A 436 7.43 2.23 20.54
N GLN A 437 7.66 1.45 19.48
CA GLN A 437 7.66 -0.02 19.55
C GLN A 437 9.09 -0.53 19.65
N GLU A 438 9.38 -1.28 20.71
CA GLU A 438 10.69 -1.84 21.00
C GLU A 438 10.62 -3.37 21.07
N GLU A 439 11.76 -4.06 20.96
CA GLU A 439 11.81 -5.51 21.15
C GLU A 439 11.68 -5.84 22.65
N GLY A 440 10.43 -6.03 23.09
CA GLY A 440 10.08 -6.35 24.47
C GLY A 440 9.24 -5.28 25.14
N GLY A 441 8.48 -5.69 26.15
CA GLY A 441 7.57 -4.79 26.84
C GLY A 441 7.07 -5.33 28.17
N ASP A 442 6.16 -4.58 28.76
CA ASP A 442 5.41 -4.89 29.98
C ASP A 442 4.47 -6.10 29.83
N LEU A 443 4.17 -6.51 28.60
CA LEU A 443 3.33 -7.65 28.27
C LEU A 443 4.14 -8.69 27.50
N GLU A 444 3.62 -9.92 27.48
CA GLU A 444 4.14 -10.97 26.62
C GLU A 444 4.16 -10.51 25.16
N THR A 445 5.26 -10.77 24.46
CA THR A 445 5.44 -10.35 23.07
C THR A 445 4.91 -11.41 22.12
N ILE A 446 4.10 -10.98 21.15
CA ILE A 446 3.59 -11.82 20.07
C ILE A 446 4.15 -11.37 18.72
N ARG A 447 4.54 -12.35 17.90
CA ARG A 447 4.97 -12.13 16.51
C ARG A 447 3.86 -12.55 15.58
N LEU A 448 3.26 -11.57 14.91
CA LEU A 448 2.26 -11.77 13.88
C LEU A 448 2.85 -11.53 12.50
N ARG A 449 2.30 -12.21 11.50
CA ARG A 449 2.66 -12.12 10.09
C ARG A 449 1.39 -11.90 9.27
N ALA A 450 1.56 -11.36 8.06
CA ALA A 450 0.46 -11.17 7.11
C ALA A 450 -0.43 -12.42 6.93
N ARG A 451 0.22 -13.61 6.91
CA ARG A 451 -0.43 -14.92 6.73
C ARG A 451 -1.34 -15.35 7.89
N ASP A 452 -1.19 -14.75 9.07
CA ASP A 452 -1.99 -15.10 10.23
C ASP A 452 -3.40 -14.47 10.13
N PHE A 453 -3.56 -13.47 9.26
CA PHE A 453 -4.83 -12.79 8.99
C PHE A 453 -5.48 -13.22 7.67
N SER A 454 -4.67 -13.51 6.64
CA SER A 454 -5.14 -13.84 5.30
C SER A 454 -4.29 -14.93 4.66
N ASP A 455 -4.94 -15.90 4.01
CA ASP A 455 -4.26 -16.94 3.23
C ASP A 455 -3.58 -16.36 1.97
N ARG A 456 -4.14 -15.29 1.42
CA ARG A 456 -3.55 -14.53 0.32
C ARG A 456 -2.59 -13.52 0.93
N VAL A 457 -1.32 -13.53 0.51
CA VAL A 457 -0.27 -12.60 0.99
C VAL A 457 0.59 -12.17 -0.19
N ARG A 458 0.75 -10.86 -0.37
CA ARG A 458 1.66 -10.31 -1.39
C ARG A 458 3.11 -10.32 -0.88
N LYS A 459 4.08 -10.53 -1.75
CA LYS A 459 5.51 -10.59 -1.35
C LYS A 459 6.30 -9.54 -2.10
N VAL A 460 7.08 -8.76 -1.36
CA VAL A 460 8.04 -7.83 -1.96
C VAL A 460 9.44 -8.37 -1.72
N ARG A 461 10.12 -8.72 -2.82
CA ARG A 461 11.54 -9.07 -2.75
C ARG A 461 12.38 -7.80 -2.80
N MET A 462 13.12 -7.58 -1.75
CA MET A 462 14.10 -6.51 -1.64
C MET A 462 15.48 -7.15 -1.65
N ASN A 463 16.42 -6.50 -2.32
CA ASN A 463 17.82 -6.87 -2.22
C ASN A 463 18.53 -5.63 -1.66
N PRO A 464 18.92 -5.62 -0.37
CA PRO A 464 19.84 -4.61 0.12
C PRO A 464 21.14 -4.83 -0.63
N HIS A 465 21.33 -4.14 -1.75
CA HIS A 465 22.65 -4.07 -2.33
C HIS A 465 23.52 -3.32 -1.32
N GLY A 466 24.32 -4.05 -0.54
CA GLY A 466 25.66 -3.56 -0.24
C GLY A 466 26.27 -3.11 -1.58
N PRO A 467 27.01 -1.99 -1.62
CA PRO A 467 27.44 -1.35 -2.86
C PRO A 467 27.92 -2.43 -3.82
N LEU A 468 27.28 -2.53 -5.00
CA LEU A 468 27.74 -3.44 -6.05
C LEU A 468 29.24 -3.23 -6.14
N ARG A 469 30.07 -4.24 -5.81
CA ARG A 469 31.50 -4.17 -6.06
C ARG A 469 31.62 -3.62 -7.47
N PRO A 470 32.28 -2.47 -7.68
CA PRO A 470 32.31 -1.86 -9.00
C PRO A 470 32.71 -2.97 -9.93
N ARG A 471 31.83 -3.33 -10.89
CA ARG A 471 32.14 -4.34 -11.89
C ARG A 471 33.52 -3.95 -12.37
N ARG A 472 34.51 -4.84 -12.16
CA ARG A 472 35.90 -4.62 -12.57
C ARG A 472 35.79 -3.98 -13.94
N ARG A 473 36.18 -2.69 -14.05
CA ARG A 473 35.86 -1.88 -15.23
C ARG A 473 36.11 -2.79 -16.42
N MET A 474 35.05 -3.14 -17.17
CA MET A 474 35.24 -3.87 -18.42
C MET A 474 36.33 -3.07 -19.12
N PRO A 475 37.44 -3.72 -19.54
CA PRO A 475 38.56 -2.97 -20.07
C PRO A 475 37.99 -2.07 -21.16
N LEU A 476 38.42 -0.82 -21.11
CA LEU A 476 37.83 0.35 -21.77
C LEU A 476 38.04 0.29 -23.30
N PHE A 477 37.85 -0.88 -23.91
CA PHE A 477 37.87 -1.16 -25.34
C PHE A 477 36.44 -1.13 -25.92
N LEU A 478 35.41 -1.12 -25.06
CA LEU A 478 34.09 -0.65 -25.45
C LEU A 478 34.18 0.87 -25.62
N HIS A 479 34.37 1.27 -26.88
CA HIS A 479 34.38 2.66 -27.33
C HIS A 479 33.41 3.49 -26.50
N GLN A 480 33.93 4.42 -25.70
CA GLN A 480 33.14 5.54 -25.24
C GLN A 480 32.64 6.22 -26.52
N ARG A 481 31.36 6.01 -26.87
CA ARG A 481 30.75 6.80 -27.93
C ARG A 481 30.79 8.25 -27.45
N ASP A 482 31.63 9.05 -28.09
CA ASP A 482 31.80 10.48 -27.80
C ASP A 482 30.45 11.13 -27.55
N ALA A 483 30.24 11.61 -26.32
CA ALA A 483 29.04 12.36 -25.93
C ALA A 483 28.86 13.63 -26.78
N ALA A 484 29.92 14.10 -27.45
CA ALA A 484 29.91 15.20 -28.41
C ALA A 484 29.04 14.94 -29.65
N LYS A 485 28.79 13.68 -30.05
CA LYS A 485 27.91 13.36 -31.19
C LYS A 485 26.41 13.46 -30.86
N ARG A 486 26.03 13.76 -29.62
CA ARG A 486 24.61 13.87 -29.22
C ARG A 486 23.96 15.20 -29.65
N LYS A 487 24.75 16.20 -30.06
CA LYS A 487 24.27 17.50 -30.59
C LYS A 487 24.38 17.56 -32.12
N ARG A 488 23.49 16.82 -32.79
CA ARG A 488 22.95 17.05 -34.16
C ARG A 488 22.44 15.72 -34.67
N ARG A 489 21.22 15.34 -34.26
CA ARG A 489 20.42 14.49 -35.15
C ARG A 489 20.12 15.35 -36.38
N PRO A 490 20.48 14.95 -37.60
CA PRO A 490 19.93 15.59 -38.78
C PRO A 490 18.41 15.48 -38.66
N LYS A 491 17.67 16.52 -39.04
CA LYS A 491 16.24 16.37 -39.30
C LYS A 491 16.13 15.26 -40.34
N VAL A 492 15.77 14.05 -39.91
CA VAL A 492 15.45 12.97 -40.82
C VAL A 492 14.21 13.45 -41.56
N ARG A 493 14.37 13.75 -42.84
CA ARG A 493 13.24 13.98 -43.72
C ARG A 493 12.56 12.63 -43.83
N PHE A 494 11.38 12.50 -43.24
CA PHE A 494 10.49 11.38 -43.52
C PHE A 494 10.18 11.44 -45.02
N THR A 495 10.84 10.60 -45.81
CA THR A 495 10.36 10.26 -47.14
C THR A 495 9.10 9.43 -46.98
N SER A 496 8.17 9.53 -47.94
CA SER A 496 6.87 8.86 -48.01
C SER A 496 6.92 7.32 -48.06
N LEU A 497 8.03 6.71 -47.62
CA LEU A 497 8.29 5.29 -47.59
C LEU A 497 8.72 4.79 -46.19
N SER A 498 8.84 5.66 -45.18
CA SER A 498 9.15 5.21 -43.82
C SER A 498 7.85 4.90 -43.07
N ILE A 499 7.51 3.62 -43.03
CA ILE A 499 6.38 3.11 -42.26
C ILE A 499 6.86 3.00 -40.81
N CYS A 500 6.34 3.87 -39.95
CA CYS A 500 6.32 3.68 -38.51
C CYS A 500 4.85 3.79 -38.12
N SER A 501 4.12 2.68 -38.25
CA SER A 501 2.74 2.58 -37.80
C SER A 501 2.66 1.49 -36.74
N PHE A 502 2.33 1.88 -35.51
CA PHE A 502 1.75 0.93 -34.57
C PHE A 502 0.30 0.69 -35.00
N GLU A 503 0.12 -0.30 -35.87
CA GLU A 503 -1.15 -0.79 -36.43
C GLU A 503 -1.16 -2.35 -36.36
N PRO A 504 -2.32 -3.03 -36.42
CA PRO A 504 -2.41 -4.49 -36.29
C PRO A 504 -1.57 -5.28 -37.30
N GLU A 505 -1.20 -4.69 -38.43
CA GLU A 505 -0.34 -5.26 -39.47
C GLU A 505 1.11 -5.49 -38.97
N ASP A 506 1.62 -4.63 -38.07
CA ASP A 506 2.96 -4.79 -37.50
C ASP A 506 3.05 -6.04 -36.63
N LEU A 507 1.96 -6.41 -35.93
CA LEU A 507 1.89 -7.69 -35.20
C LEU A 507 2.01 -8.88 -36.14
N VAL A 508 1.45 -8.79 -37.36
CA VAL A 508 1.56 -9.84 -38.38
C VAL A 508 2.97 -9.92 -38.94
N VAL A 509 3.62 -8.78 -39.22
CA VAL A 509 5.01 -8.73 -39.68
C VAL A 509 5.97 -9.26 -38.61
N GLU A 510 5.79 -8.88 -37.35
CA GLU A 510 6.58 -9.39 -36.23
C GLU A 510 6.33 -10.88 -35.96
N ALA A 511 5.08 -11.34 -36.08
CA ALA A 511 4.75 -12.76 -35.96
C ALA A 511 5.39 -13.57 -37.11
N CYS A 512 5.35 -13.05 -38.33
CA CYS A 512 6.04 -13.64 -39.49
C CYS A 512 7.56 -13.68 -39.25
N GLY A 513 8.16 -12.59 -38.79
CA GLY A 513 9.59 -12.53 -38.44
C GLY A 513 9.98 -13.53 -37.35
N ARG A 514 9.17 -13.67 -36.29
CA ARG A 514 9.36 -14.68 -35.24
C ARG A 514 9.23 -16.11 -35.80
N HIS A 515 8.26 -16.34 -36.68
CA HIS A 515 8.07 -17.62 -37.34
C HIS A 515 9.26 -17.98 -38.23
N LEU A 516 9.76 -17.05 -39.04
CA LEU A 516 10.91 -17.23 -39.92
C LEU A 516 12.20 -17.49 -39.14
N ARG A 517 12.43 -16.79 -38.01
CA ARG A 517 13.56 -17.09 -37.11
C ARG A 517 13.48 -18.50 -36.53
N SER A 518 12.29 -18.92 -36.11
CA SER A 518 12.05 -20.28 -35.61
C SER A 518 12.29 -21.34 -36.69
N LYS A 519 11.79 -21.09 -37.91
CA LYS A 519 11.98 -21.98 -39.07
C LYS A 519 13.43 -22.06 -39.52
N GLY A 520 14.14 -20.93 -39.60
CA GLY A 520 15.57 -20.90 -39.91
C GLY A 520 16.41 -21.69 -38.89
N LYS A 521 16.08 -21.59 -37.59
CA LYS A 521 16.74 -22.42 -36.57
C LYS A 521 16.48 -23.92 -36.76
N LYS A 522 15.26 -24.31 -37.17
CA LYS A 522 14.93 -25.71 -37.48
C LYS A 522 15.71 -26.20 -38.70
N LEU A 523 15.77 -25.43 -39.79
CA LEU A 523 16.54 -25.77 -40.99
C LEU A 523 18.04 -25.96 -40.69
N LEU A 524 18.65 -25.04 -39.94
CA LEU A 524 20.05 -25.17 -39.49
C LEU A 524 20.28 -26.39 -38.59
N SER A 525 19.26 -26.82 -37.86
CA SER A 525 19.33 -28.03 -37.03
C SER A 525 19.12 -29.30 -37.87
N GLU A 526 18.30 -29.24 -38.92
CA GLU A 526 18.10 -30.32 -39.89
C GLU A 526 19.35 -30.58 -40.74
N GLU A 527 20.08 -29.55 -41.18
CA GLU A 527 21.36 -29.72 -41.88
C GLU A 527 22.43 -30.46 -41.05
N ARG A 528 22.31 -30.38 -39.71
CA ARG A 528 23.23 -31.06 -38.78
C ARG A 528 22.72 -32.41 -38.30
N ARG A 529 21.62 -32.91 -38.89
CA ARG A 529 21.09 -34.24 -38.62
C ARG A 529 22.06 -35.30 -39.14
N ARG A 530 22.36 -36.29 -38.30
CA ARG A 530 23.15 -37.47 -38.68
C ARG A 530 22.29 -38.72 -38.52
N VAL A 531 22.52 -39.70 -39.38
CA VAL A 531 21.78 -40.97 -39.38
C VAL A 531 22.76 -42.11 -39.17
N TYR A 532 22.42 -43.01 -38.25
CA TYR A 532 23.24 -44.15 -37.86
C TYR A 532 22.42 -45.44 -37.91
N PRO A 533 23.04 -46.60 -38.19
CA PRO A 533 22.37 -47.87 -37.99
C PRO A 533 22.06 -48.07 -36.50
N PHE A 534 20.90 -48.63 -36.18
CA PHE A 534 20.47 -48.89 -34.82
C PHE A 534 21.31 -50.02 -34.21
N GLU A 535 22.03 -49.70 -33.13
CA GLU A 535 22.81 -50.68 -32.37
C GLU A 535 22.26 -50.83 -30.95
N THR A 536 22.30 -49.76 -30.14
CA THR A 536 21.97 -49.83 -28.71
C THR A 536 21.03 -48.73 -28.21
N SER A 537 20.92 -47.60 -28.92
CA SER A 537 20.10 -46.45 -28.52
C SER A 537 19.26 -45.94 -29.68
N LEU A 538 18.05 -45.47 -29.38
CA LEU A 538 17.14 -44.87 -30.35
C LEU A 538 17.52 -43.41 -30.70
N LEU A 539 18.52 -42.84 -30.03
CA LEU A 539 18.93 -41.44 -30.18
C LEU A 539 17.70 -40.51 -30.13
N ASP A 540 17.51 -39.63 -31.12
CA ASP A 540 16.37 -38.72 -31.22
C ASP A 540 15.20 -39.31 -32.03
N GLY A 541 15.25 -40.60 -32.37
CA GLY A 541 14.16 -41.36 -33.01
C GLY A 541 14.60 -42.20 -34.21
N ILE A 542 13.66 -42.98 -34.76
CA ILE A 542 13.88 -43.80 -35.96
C ILE A 542 13.74 -42.94 -37.21
N ASP A 543 14.72 -43.00 -38.11
CA ASP A 543 14.63 -42.41 -39.44
C ASP A 543 13.89 -43.36 -40.37
N ILE A 544 12.58 -43.16 -40.52
CA ILE A 544 11.72 -43.99 -41.35
C ILE A 544 12.17 -43.95 -42.82
N ARG A 545 12.59 -42.80 -43.34
CA ARG A 545 12.97 -42.68 -44.75
C ARG A 545 14.23 -43.47 -45.05
N GLU A 546 15.26 -43.32 -44.22
CA GLU A 546 16.53 -44.01 -44.43
C GLU A 546 16.42 -45.52 -44.11
N THR A 547 15.57 -45.87 -43.15
CA THR A 547 15.20 -47.28 -42.88
C THR A 547 14.48 -47.91 -44.06
N VAL A 548 13.53 -47.21 -44.70
CA VAL A 548 12.82 -47.72 -45.89
C VAL A 548 13.74 -47.81 -47.10
N ARG A 549 14.64 -46.84 -47.33
CA ARG A 549 15.64 -46.90 -48.42
C ARG A 549 16.55 -48.11 -48.29
N ASN A 550 16.95 -48.43 -47.07
CA ASN A 550 17.83 -49.56 -46.76
C ASN A 550 17.06 -50.79 -46.27
N TRP A 551 15.75 -50.90 -46.55
CA TRP A 551 14.89 -51.97 -46.02
C TRP A 551 15.39 -53.36 -46.39
N HIS A 552 15.98 -53.49 -47.58
CA HIS A 552 16.59 -54.71 -48.09
C HIS A 552 17.74 -55.25 -47.22
N THR A 553 18.37 -54.40 -46.40
CA THR A 553 19.45 -54.79 -45.48
C THR A 553 18.94 -55.33 -44.14
N GLY A 554 17.64 -55.22 -43.84
CA GLY A 554 17.03 -55.62 -42.57
C GLY A 554 17.47 -54.79 -41.36
N ARG A 555 18.16 -53.65 -41.58
CA ARG A 555 18.64 -52.77 -40.51
C ARG A 555 17.74 -51.55 -40.34
N ILE A 556 17.47 -51.20 -39.09
CA ILE A 556 16.76 -49.97 -38.72
C ILE A 556 17.78 -48.85 -38.56
N TYR A 557 17.45 -47.65 -39.02
CA TYR A 557 18.30 -46.47 -38.90
C TYR A 557 17.68 -45.46 -37.93
N VAL A 558 18.51 -44.84 -37.10
CA VAL A 558 18.12 -43.85 -36.09
C VAL A 558 18.82 -42.53 -36.34
N GLN A 559 18.18 -41.42 -35.96
CA GLN A 559 18.65 -40.06 -36.20
C GLN A 559 19.18 -39.41 -34.91
N GLU A 560 20.25 -38.61 -35.05
CA GLU A 560 20.71 -37.66 -34.04
C GLU A 560 20.51 -36.23 -34.59
N CYS A 561 19.66 -35.46 -33.93
CA CYS A 561 19.34 -34.08 -34.23
C CYS A 561 20.11 -33.15 -33.28
N ARG A 562 21.28 -32.67 -33.71
CA ARG A 562 22.09 -31.76 -32.88
C ARG A 562 21.48 -30.36 -32.86
N VAL A 563 20.99 -29.94 -31.70
CA VAL A 563 20.41 -28.60 -31.51
C VAL A 563 21.51 -27.53 -31.60
N VAL A 564 21.38 -26.60 -32.55
CA VAL A 564 22.30 -25.45 -32.65
C VAL A 564 22.09 -24.53 -31.44
N HIS A 565 23.15 -24.30 -30.67
CA HIS A 565 23.16 -23.34 -29.56
C HIS A 565 23.35 -21.91 -30.09
N GLY A 566 22.32 -21.07 -29.92
CA GLY A 566 22.27 -19.69 -30.39
C GLY A 566 20.85 -19.20 -30.66
N GLN A 567 20.69 -17.87 -30.74
CA GLN A 567 19.50 -17.22 -31.30
C GLN A 567 19.83 -16.71 -32.71
N ALA A 568 18.85 -16.71 -33.62
CA ALA A 568 19.01 -16.11 -34.94
C ALA A 568 18.81 -14.58 -34.80
N ASP A 569 19.89 -13.81 -34.90
CA ASP A 569 19.86 -12.34 -34.76
C ASP A 569 19.21 -11.66 -35.98
N SER A 570 19.50 -12.14 -37.19
CA SER A 570 18.97 -11.60 -38.44
C SER A 570 18.58 -12.72 -39.40
N VAL A 571 17.41 -12.58 -40.03
CA VAL A 571 16.95 -13.44 -41.13
C VAL A 571 16.70 -12.53 -42.32
N VAL A 572 17.36 -12.81 -43.44
CA VAL A 572 17.15 -12.10 -44.70
C VAL A 572 16.31 -13.02 -45.59
N VAL A 573 15.14 -12.55 -46.00
CA VAL A 573 14.31 -13.23 -46.99
C VAL A 573 14.44 -12.47 -48.28
N ILE A 574 14.97 -13.13 -49.31
CA ILE A 574 15.09 -12.57 -50.65
C ILE A 574 13.90 -13.10 -51.44
N PHE A 575 13.03 -12.20 -51.86
CA PHE A 575 11.97 -12.51 -52.81
C PHE A 575 12.50 -12.16 -54.20
N ASP A 576 12.53 -13.15 -55.08
CA ASP A 576 12.83 -12.96 -56.49
C ASP A 576 11.55 -13.23 -57.28
N GLU A 577 11.25 -12.37 -58.26
CA GLU A 577 10.06 -12.53 -59.12
C GLU A 577 10.30 -13.58 -60.21
N ASP A 578 11.56 -13.88 -60.53
CA ASP A 578 11.94 -14.85 -61.55
C ASP A 578 12.41 -16.17 -60.90
N HIS A 579 11.83 -17.30 -61.35
CA HIS A 579 12.23 -18.65 -60.93
C HIS A 579 13.53 -19.12 -61.62
N ASP A 580 14.63 -18.40 -61.43
CA ASP A 580 15.94 -18.75 -62.01
C ASP A 580 16.89 -19.39 -60.98
N GLU A 581 17.74 -20.32 -61.44
CA GLU A 581 18.72 -21.10 -60.64
C GLU A 581 19.92 -20.28 -60.10
N ARG A 582 19.78 -18.95 -59.94
CA ARG A 582 20.88 -18.05 -59.56
C ARG A 582 21.36 -18.23 -58.12
N TYR A 583 20.58 -18.85 -57.24
CA TYR A 583 20.94 -19.05 -55.84
C TYR A 583 21.11 -20.54 -55.53
N PRO A 584 22.14 -20.93 -54.76
CA PRO A 584 22.52 -22.34 -54.57
C PRO A 584 21.74 -23.08 -53.46
N TYR A 585 20.53 -22.61 -53.09
CA TYR A 585 19.71 -23.20 -52.02
C TYR A 585 18.27 -23.48 -52.45
#